data_AF-A0A5N9GPR4-F1
#
_entry.id   AF-A0A5N9GPR4-F1
#
_cell.length_a   1.000
_cell.length_b   1.000
_cell.length_c   1.000
_cell.angle_alpha   90.00
_cell.angle_beta   90.00
_cell.angle_gamma   90.00
#
_symmetry.space_group_name_H-M   'P 1'
#
loop_
_entity.id
_entity.type
_entity.pdbx_description
1 polymer ?
#
loop_
_entity_poly.entity_id
_entity_poly.type
_entity_poly.pdbx_seq_one_letter_code
_entity_poly.pdbx_strand_id
1 'polypeptide(L)'
;MKVLVTGGAGYIGSTICSALEDNGHIPVIIDSLITGNKAFTEKKIFYQADISDSKALKSIFHDHQDIGAIIHCAALIVVPESVQKPYRYYHENVSKSLELFKFASDSGIKVIFSSTAAVYESSATQMVTEESPLGPDSPYARTKMALEMALLDFSIAYGMRAISLRYFNPIGADPKMRSGPSADSPTHILGKLLSIHQGEESAFKIAGVDWPTRDGTALRDYIHVWDLAEAHIKTLELFDNLVTGENPYSIINLGSGQGTTVLEFLEAFEEVSGTEIKRINGYARPGDTAGAYANGDNAWNKLAWKPRMSIEQGIADAIKWNKKLS
;
A
#
# COMPACT_ATOMS: atom_id res chain seq x y z
N MET A 1 7.08 18.98 -9.26
CA MET A 1 5.80 19.08 -10.03
C MET A 1 4.61 18.91 -9.09
N LYS A 2 3.39 19.32 -9.46
CA LYS A 2 2.17 18.99 -8.69
C LYS A 2 1.67 17.59 -9.01
N VAL A 3 1.22 16.89 -7.97
CA VAL A 3 0.75 15.50 -8.05
C VAL A 3 -0.54 15.37 -7.26
N LEU A 4 -1.60 14.89 -7.90
CA LEU A 4 -2.84 14.55 -7.20
C LEU A 4 -2.67 13.21 -6.49
N VAL A 5 -2.79 13.17 -5.17
CA VAL A 5 -2.73 11.97 -4.36
C VAL A 5 -4.12 11.66 -3.84
N THR A 6 -4.76 10.64 -4.42
CA THR A 6 -6.05 10.17 -3.91
C THR A 6 -5.83 9.29 -2.68
N GLY A 7 -6.64 9.42 -1.64
CA GLY A 7 -6.39 8.66 -0.41
C GLY A 7 -5.19 9.23 0.37
N GLY A 8 -4.81 10.48 0.08
CA GLY A 8 -3.64 11.14 0.67
C GLY A 8 -3.77 11.46 2.16
N ALA A 9 -4.97 11.29 2.75
CA ALA A 9 -5.17 11.35 4.20
C ALA A 9 -5.04 9.97 4.87
N GLY A 10 -4.80 8.89 4.11
CA GLY A 10 -4.52 7.55 4.64
C GLY A 10 -3.05 7.36 5.04
N TYR A 11 -2.73 6.22 5.66
CA TYR A 11 -1.38 5.90 6.13
C TYR A 11 -0.29 5.98 5.04
N ILE A 12 -0.45 5.20 3.96
CA ILE A 12 0.54 5.18 2.87
C ILE A 12 0.49 6.50 2.07
N GLY A 13 -0.72 6.96 1.72
CA GLY A 13 -0.91 8.17 0.92
C GLY A 13 -0.32 9.44 1.56
N SER A 14 -0.48 9.61 2.87
CA SER A 14 0.10 10.75 3.60
C SER A 14 1.63 10.67 3.70
N THR A 15 2.17 9.45 3.80
CA THR A 15 3.63 9.24 3.78
C THR A 15 4.21 9.52 2.40
N ILE A 16 3.51 9.14 1.32
CA ILE A 16 3.85 9.54 -0.06
C ILE A 16 3.78 11.06 -0.22
N CYS A 17 2.77 11.73 0.32
CA CYS A 17 2.69 13.20 0.29
C CYS A 17 3.91 13.84 0.97
N SER A 18 4.33 13.29 2.11
CA SER A 18 5.51 13.76 2.84
C SER A 18 6.81 13.53 2.07
N ALA A 19 6.93 12.40 1.37
CA ALA A 19 8.06 12.12 0.48
C ALA A 19 8.06 13.00 -0.77
N LEU A 20 6.89 13.34 -1.32
CA LEU A 20 6.75 14.29 -2.44
C LEU A 20 7.31 15.67 -2.03
N GLU A 21 6.89 16.19 -0.88
CA GLU A 21 7.38 17.48 -0.35
C GLU A 21 8.90 17.46 -0.15
N ASP A 22 9.45 16.40 0.44
CA ASP A 22 10.89 16.25 0.68
C ASP A 22 11.71 16.18 -0.62
N ASN A 23 11.09 15.84 -1.75
CA ASN A 23 11.72 15.80 -3.08
C ASN A 23 11.31 16.98 -3.97
N GLY A 24 10.75 18.07 -3.41
CA GLY A 24 10.42 19.29 -4.16
C GLY A 24 9.19 19.18 -5.07
N HIS A 25 8.36 18.15 -4.86
CA HIS A 25 7.04 18.04 -5.45
C HIS A 25 5.97 18.65 -4.52
N ILE A 26 4.80 18.94 -5.08
CA ILE A 26 3.69 19.54 -4.33
C ILE A 26 2.51 18.56 -4.36
N PRO A 27 2.16 17.91 -3.23
CA PRO A 27 0.99 17.05 -3.17
C PRO A 27 -0.30 17.88 -3.15
N VAL A 28 -1.25 17.49 -4.00
CA VAL A 28 -2.65 17.91 -3.96
C VAL A 28 -3.45 16.70 -3.48
N ILE A 29 -4.10 16.78 -2.33
CA ILE A 29 -4.81 15.65 -1.74
C ILE A 29 -6.29 15.70 -2.10
N ILE A 30 -6.83 14.57 -2.56
CA ILE A 30 -8.27 14.31 -2.56
C ILE A 30 -8.55 13.08 -1.69
N ASP A 31 -9.43 13.24 -0.70
CA ASP A 31 -9.80 12.17 0.22
C ASP A 31 -11.21 12.40 0.77
N SER A 32 -12.02 11.35 0.82
CA SER A 32 -13.37 11.41 1.37
C SER A 32 -13.40 11.35 2.90
N LEU A 33 -12.27 11.00 3.53
CA LEU A 33 -12.10 10.76 4.96
C LEU A 33 -12.95 9.60 5.50
N ILE A 34 -13.35 8.65 4.63
CA ILE A 34 -14.03 7.42 5.07
C ILE A 34 -13.14 6.64 6.07
N THR A 35 -11.83 6.59 5.81
CA THR A 35 -10.82 6.02 6.71
C THR A 35 -9.59 6.93 6.89
N GLY A 36 -9.50 8.02 6.13
CA GLY A 36 -8.38 8.96 6.20
C GLY A 36 -8.41 9.82 7.47
N ASN A 37 -7.23 10.20 7.96
CA ASN A 37 -7.09 11.11 9.08
C ASN A 37 -6.86 12.54 8.57
N LYS A 38 -7.81 13.44 8.84
CA LYS A 38 -7.75 14.85 8.43
C LYS A 38 -6.47 15.57 8.92
N ALA A 39 -5.89 15.17 10.06
CA ALA A 39 -4.66 15.75 10.56
C ALA A 39 -3.48 15.59 9.57
N PHE A 40 -3.49 14.54 8.74
CA PHE A 40 -2.42 14.32 7.74
C PHE A 40 -2.48 15.29 6.55
N THR A 41 -3.59 16.00 6.39
CA THR A 41 -3.79 16.99 5.32
C THR A 41 -3.43 18.42 5.75
N GLU A 42 -3.08 18.62 7.03
CA GLU A 42 -2.67 19.93 7.53
C GLU A 42 -1.47 20.50 6.75
N LYS A 43 -1.57 21.78 6.41
CA LYS A 43 -0.57 22.54 5.61
C LYS A 43 -0.37 22.02 4.18
N LYS A 44 -1.23 21.12 3.70
CA LYS A 44 -1.24 20.64 2.31
C LYS A 44 -2.47 21.17 1.58
N ILE A 45 -2.41 21.14 0.25
CA ILE A 45 -3.58 21.41 -0.58
C ILE A 45 -4.52 20.22 -0.43
N PHE A 46 -5.75 20.44 0.03
CA PHE A 46 -6.68 19.37 0.36
C PHE A 46 -8.10 19.66 -0.11
N TYR A 47 -8.68 18.69 -0.82
CA TYR A 47 -10.07 18.65 -1.24
C TYR A 47 -10.75 17.45 -0.57
N GLN A 48 -11.70 17.73 0.34
CA GLN A 48 -12.52 16.68 0.93
C GLN A 48 -13.62 16.28 -0.05
N ALA A 49 -13.37 15.26 -0.86
CA ALA A 49 -14.29 14.80 -1.89
C ALA A 49 -14.06 13.33 -2.20
N ASP A 50 -15.06 12.72 -2.85
CA ASP A 50 -14.96 11.38 -3.39
C ASP A 50 -14.16 11.37 -4.71
N ILE A 51 -13.39 10.31 -4.96
CA ILE A 51 -12.62 10.17 -6.21
C ILE A 51 -13.50 10.02 -7.45
N SER A 52 -14.77 9.64 -7.29
CA SER A 52 -15.74 9.58 -8.39
C SER A 52 -16.54 10.89 -8.55
N ASP A 53 -16.28 11.91 -7.75
CA ASP A 53 -16.95 13.20 -7.90
C ASP A 53 -16.34 13.99 -9.06
N SER A 54 -16.98 13.87 -10.23
CA SER A 54 -16.56 14.56 -11.46
C SER A 54 -16.52 16.08 -11.32
N LYS A 55 -17.34 16.70 -10.45
CA LYS A 55 -17.32 18.16 -10.24
C LYS A 55 -16.11 18.54 -9.42
N ALA A 56 -15.81 17.78 -8.36
CA ALA A 56 -14.62 17.98 -7.55
C ALA A 56 -13.35 17.82 -8.40
N LEU A 57 -13.24 16.75 -9.20
CA LEU A 57 -12.10 16.54 -10.10
C LEU A 57 -11.92 17.70 -11.08
N LYS A 58 -13.00 18.16 -11.72
CA LYS A 58 -12.95 19.33 -12.62
C LYS A 58 -12.49 20.60 -11.90
N SER A 59 -12.95 20.84 -10.68
CA SER A 59 -12.51 21.98 -9.86
C SER A 59 -11.01 21.89 -9.54
N ILE A 60 -10.54 20.73 -9.09
CA ILE A 60 -9.13 20.51 -8.74
C ILE A 60 -8.22 20.78 -9.94
N PHE A 61 -8.55 20.24 -11.11
CA PHE A 61 -7.75 20.45 -12.31
C PHE A 61 -7.91 21.86 -12.92
N HIS A 62 -8.99 22.56 -12.59
CA HIS A 62 -9.12 23.99 -12.89
C HIS A 62 -8.18 24.84 -12.02
N ASP A 63 -8.16 24.59 -10.71
CA ASP A 63 -7.33 25.32 -9.74
C ASP A 63 -5.83 24.96 -9.86
N HIS A 64 -5.53 23.76 -10.38
CA HIS A 64 -4.20 23.18 -10.45
C HIS A 64 -3.92 22.55 -11.82
N GLN A 65 -3.93 23.39 -12.86
CA GLN A 65 -3.66 22.98 -14.24
C GLN A 65 -2.26 22.37 -14.45
N ASP A 66 -1.35 22.58 -13.49
CA ASP A 66 0.02 22.06 -13.47
C ASP A 66 0.16 20.69 -12.76
N ILE A 67 -0.95 20.04 -12.39
CA ILE A 67 -0.93 18.63 -11.98
C ILE A 67 -0.48 17.78 -13.17
N GLY A 68 0.66 17.09 -13.02
CA GLY A 68 1.22 16.27 -14.10
C GLY A 68 1.12 14.76 -13.86
N ALA A 69 0.59 14.32 -12.72
CA ALA A 69 0.41 12.91 -12.40
C ALA A 69 -0.65 12.70 -11.31
N ILE A 70 -1.25 11.52 -11.30
CA ILE A 70 -2.08 11.01 -10.20
C ILE A 70 -1.36 9.83 -9.54
N ILE A 71 -1.24 9.86 -8.22
CA ILE A 71 -0.92 8.67 -7.40
C ILE A 71 -2.21 8.20 -6.73
N HIS A 72 -2.69 7.03 -7.14
CA HIS A 72 -3.99 6.51 -6.72
C HIS A 72 -3.85 5.51 -5.55
N CYS A 73 -3.99 6.01 -4.31
CA CYS A 73 -3.99 5.19 -3.09
C CYS A 73 -5.38 4.94 -2.48
N ALA A 74 -6.44 5.62 -2.94
CA ALA A 74 -7.78 5.50 -2.37
C ALA A 74 -8.37 4.11 -2.61
N ALA A 75 -8.52 3.32 -1.55
CA ALA A 75 -9.20 2.03 -1.58
C ALA A 75 -9.56 1.59 -0.14
N LEU A 76 -10.62 0.80 0.00
CA LEU A 76 -10.80 -0.05 1.17
C LEU A 76 -9.84 -1.24 1.11
N ILE A 77 -9.23 -1.58 2.24
CA ILE A 77 -8.12 -2.55 2.31
C ILE A 77 -8.33 -3.72 3.28
N VAL A 78 -9.43 -3.75 4.04
CA VAL A 78 -9.62 -4.72 5.13
C VAL A 78 -10.14 -6.05 4.57
N VAL A 79 -9.24 -7.03 4.42
CA VAL A 79 -9.54 -8.34 3.81
C VAL A 79 -10.77 -9.04 4.44
N PRO A 80 -10.89 -9.20 5.78
CA PRO A 80 -12.06 -9.85 6.37
C PRO A 80 -13.38 -9.12 6.10
N GLU A 81 -13.36 -7.78 6.07
CA GLU A 81 -14.55 -7.00 5.75
C GLU A 81 -14.91 -7.16 4.26
N SER A 82 -13.93 -7.25 3.37
CA SER A 82 -14.18 -7.46 1.93
C SER A 82 -14.95 -8.75 1.65
N VAL A 83 -14.71 -9.80 2.43
CA VAL A 83 -15.45 -11.07 2.36
C VAL A 83 -16.89 -10.90 2.85
N GLN A 84 -17.10 -10.14 3.93
CA GLN A 84 -18.43 -9.90 4.51
C GLN A 84 -19.27 -8.90 3.69
N LYS A 85 -18.62 -7.92 3.03
CA LYS A 85 -19.26 -6.81 2.32
C LYS A 85 -18.68 -6.63 0.91
N PRO A 86 -18.73 -7.65 0.04
CA PRO A 86 -18.05 -7.61 -1.26
C PRO A 86 -18.55 -6.48 -2.15
N TYR A 87 -19.87 -6.22 -2.20
CA TYR A 87 -20.44 -5.10 -2.97
C TYR A 87 -19.77 -3.76 -2.63
N ARG A 88 -19.56 -3.49 -1.32
CA ARG A 88 -18.92 -2.25 -0.86
C ARG A 88 -17.51 -2.13 -1.44
N TYR A 89 -16.72 -3.21 -1.44
CA TYR A 89 -15.36 -3.17 -1.97
C TYR A 89 -15.34 -2.99 -3.49
N TYR A 90 -16.21 -3.67 -4.23
CA TYR A 90 -16.31 -3.46 -5.68
C TYR A 90 -16.78 -2.05 -6.02
N HIS A 91 -17.75 -1.50 -5.29
CA HIS A 91 -18.20 -0.13 -5.50
C HIS A 91 -17.09 0.89 -5.18
N GLU A 92 -16.52 0.82 -3.97
CA GLU A 92 -15.54 1.79 -3.49
C GLU A 92 -14.20 1.70 -4.24
N ASN A 93 -13.72 0.48 -4.53
CA ASN A 93 -12.43 0.30 -5.17
C ASN A 93 -12.57 0.27 -6.70
N VAL A 94 -13.55 -0.44 -7.27
CA VAL A 94 -13.63 -0.61 -8.73
C VAL A 94 -14.43 0.51 -9.36
N SER A 95 -15.73 0.61 -9.06
CA SER A 95 -16.63 1.55 -9.74
C SER A 95 -16.15 2.99 -9.64
N LYS A 96 -15.73 3.44 -8.45
CA LYS A 96 -15.25 4.82 -8.26
C LYS A 96 -13.92 5.10 -8.93
N SER A 97 -12.98 4.15 -8.92
CA SER A 97 -11.69 4.34 -9.57
C SER A 97 -11.80 4.30 -11.09
N LEU A 98 -12.79 3.62 -11.67
CA LEU A 98 -13.07 3.70 -13.10
C LEU A 98 -13.44 5.13 -13.54
N GLU A 99 -14.22 5.86 -12.73
CA GLU A 99 -14.52 7.28 -12.99
C GLU A 99 -13.26 8.15 -12.93
N LEU A 100 -12.39 7.92 -11.93
CA LEU A 100 -11.09 8.59 -11.83
C LEU A 100 -10.20 8.29 -13.03
N PHE A 101 -10.10 7.02 -13.45
CA PHE A 101 -9.28 6.61 -14.58
C PHE A 101 -9.82 7.15 -15.90
N LYS A 102 -11.15 7.24 -16.07
CA LYS A 102 -11.76 7.90 -17.22
C LYS A 102 -11.41 9.37 -17.26
N PHE A 103 -11.53 10.07 -16.14
CA PHE A 103 -11.13 11.47 -16.05
C PHE A 103 -9.64 11.66 -16.37
N ALA A 104 -8.77 10.82 -15.81
CA ALA A 104 -7.33 10.87 -16.02
C ALA A 104 -6.97 10.65 -17.51
N SER A 105 -7.59 9.63 -18.12
CA SER A 105 -7.43 9.32 -19.55
C SER A 105 -7.86 10.48 -20.43
N ASP A 106 -9.04 11.06 -20.20
CA ASP A 106 -9.55 12.19 -20.98
C ASP A 106 -8.68 13.45 -20.84
N SER A 107 -8.01 13.59 -19.70
CA SER A 107 -7.13 14.72 -19.40
C SER A 107 -5.68 14.47 -19.80
N GLY A 108 -5.34 13.29 -20.34
CA GLY A 108 -3.96 12.91 -20.69
C GLY A 108 -3.01 12.79 -19.49
N ILE A 109 -3.55 12.59 -18.28
CA ILE A 109 -2.78 12.55 -17.04
C ILE A 109 -2.31 11.12 -16.77
N LYS A 110 -1.02 10.97 -16.47
CA LYS A 110 -0.42 9.69 -16.10
C LYS A 110 -0.84 9.22 -14.70
N VAL A 111 -0.97 7.91 -14.53
CA VAL A 111 -1.45 7.29 -13.28
C VAL A 111 -0.40 6.35 -12.69
N ILE A 112 -0.09 6.50 -11.41
CA ILE A 112 0.63 5.51 -10.62
C ILE A 112 -0.39 4.89 -9.67
N PHE A 113 -0.66 3.61 -9.84
CA PHE A 113 -1.66 2.89 -9.09
C PHE A 113 -1.04 2.07 -7.95
N SER A 114 -1.55 2.29 -6.74
CA SER A 114 -1.21 1.48 -5.58
C SER A 114 -1.98 0.15 -5.61
N SER A 115 -1.36 -0.88 -6.20
CA SER A 115 -1.89 -2.25 -6.23
C SER A 115 -1.42 -3.03 -4.99
N THR A 116 -1.49 -4.36 -5.03
CA THR A 116 -1.15 -5.24 -3.91
C THR A 116 -0.53 -6.55 -4.40
N ALA A 117 0.40 -7.10 -3.64
CA ALA A 117 0.90 -8.45 -3.86
C ALA A 117 -0.14 -9.55 -3.59
N ALA A 118 -1.27 -9.25 -2.95
CA ALA A 118 -2.35 -10.22 -2.72
C ALA A 118 -3.04 -10.70 -4.01
N VAL A 119 -2.69 -10.14 -5.18
CA VAL A 119 -3.17 -10.63 -6.48
C VAL A 119 -2.49 -11.92 -6.93
N TYR A 120 -1.32 -12.24 -6.37
CA TYR A 120 -0.56 -13.43 -6.73
C TYR A 120 -1.19 -14.70 -6.17
N GLU A 121 -1.06 -15.78 -6.94
CA GLU A 121 -1.32 -17.12 -6.44
C GLU A 121 -0.21 -17.52 -5.45
N SER A 122 -0.58 -18.27 -4.40
CA SER A 122 0.41 -18.83 -3.47
C SER A 122 1.23 -19.90 -4.19
N SER A 123 2.55 -19.76 -4.21
CA SER A 123 3.48 -20.73 -4.83
C SER A 123 4.25 -21.53 -3.77
N ALA A 124 4.83 -22.67 -4.19
CA ALA A 124 5.68 -23.48 -3.32
C ALA A 124 7.00 -22.77 -2.93
N THR A 125 7.52 -21.89 -3.79
CA THR A 125 8.75 -21.12 -3.52
C THR A 125 8.51 -19.89 -2.66
N GLN A 126 7.25 -19.45 -2.54
CA GLN A 126 6.78 -18.24 -1.85
C GLN A 126 7.36 -16.91 -2.40
N MET A 127 8.47 -16.93 -3.14
CA MET A 127 8.96 -15.79 -3.90
C MET A 127 8.09 -15.61 -5.16
N VAL A 128 7.69 -14.36 -5.43
CA VAL A 128 6.91 -14.01 -6.63
C VAL A 128 7.57 -12.88 -7.42
N THR A 129 7.52 -13.02 -8.74
CA THR A 129 7.91 -12.02 -9.75
C THR A 129 6.68 -11.39 -10.39
N GLU A 130 6.85 -10.36 -11.21
CA GLU A 130 5.77 -9.72 -11.96
C GLU A 130 5.02 -10.69 -12.89
N GLU A 131 5.73 -11.71 -13.39
CA GLU A 131 5.24 -12.77 -14.28
C GLU A 131 4.63 -13.97 -13.52
N SER A 132 4.64 -13.96 -12.19
CA SER A 132 4.06 -15.05 -11.41
C SER A 132 2.54 -15.14 -11.61
N PRO A 133 1.96 -16.35 -11.57
CA PRO A 133 0.51 -16.53 -11.75
C PRO A 133 -0.32 -15.68 -10.80
N LEU A 134 -1.43 -15.15 -11.30
CA LEU A 134 -2.39 -14.37 -10.52
C LEU A 134 -3.53 -15.28 -10.04
N GLY A 135 -3.85 -15.18 -8.76
CA GLY A 135 -4.85 -16.02 -8.10
C GLY A 135 -5.38 -15.38 -6.81
N PRO A 136 -6.03 -14.20 -6.89
CA PRO A 136 -6.51 -13.50 -5.70
C PRO A 136 -7.56 -14.31 -4.94
N ASP A 137 -7.34 -14.46 -3.64
CA ASP A 137 -8.19 -15.25 -2.73
C ASP A 137 -9.36 -14.45 -2.12
N SER A 138 -9.23 -13.13 -2.02
CA SER A 138 -10.18 -12.24 -1.35
C SER A 138 -10.86 -11.26 -2.31
N PRO A 139 -12.08 -10.78 -2.01
CA PRO A 139 -12.71 -9.72 -2.79
C PRO A 139 -11.86 -8.45 -2.88
N TYR A 140 -11.16 -8.06 -1.80
CA TYR A 140 -10.18 -6.97 -1.84
C TYR A 140 -9.13 -7.18 -2.95
N ALA A 141 -8.43 -8.31 -2.95
CA ALA A 141 -7.41 -8.60 -3.94
C ALA A 141 -7.99 -8.67 -5.37
N ARG A 142 -9.20 -9.24 -5.53
CA ARG A 142 -9.92 -9.25 -6.81
C ARG A 142 -10.24 -7.84 -7.31
N THR A 143 -10.59 -6.91 -6.43
CA THR A 143 -10.80 -5.51 -6.85
C THR A 143 -9.53 -4.85 -7.35
N LYS A 144 -8.37 -5.12 -6.72
CA LYS A 144 -7.07 -4.59 -7.18
C LYS A 144 -6.67 -5.19 -8.53
N MET A 145 -6.85 -6.50 -8.71
CA MET A 145 -6.64 -7.15 -10.01
C MET A 145 -7.57 -6.57 -11.09
N ALA A 146 -8.86 -6.36 -10.80
CA ALA A 146 -9.80 -5.75 -11.74
C ALA A 146 -9.37 -4.34 -12.19
N LEU A 147 -8.80 -3.55 -11.29
CA LEU A 147 -8.26 -2.23 -11.61
C LEU A 147 -7.00 -2.32 -12.48
N GLU A 148 -6.11 -3.28 -12.24
CA GLU A 148 -4.97 -3.51 -13.13
C GLU A 148 -5.40 -3.89 -14.54
N MET A 149 -6.43 -4.75 -14.66
CA MET A 149 -7.02 -5.09 -15.96
C MET A 149 -7.62 -3.86 -16.65
N ALA A 150 -8.38 -3.05 -15.91
CA ALA A 150 -8.95 -1.81 -16.45
C ALA A 150 -7.88 -0.81 -16.89
N LEU A 151 -6.80 -0.64 -16.12
CA LEU A 151 -5.68 0.23 -16.49
C LEU A 151 -5.00 -0.26 -17.78
N LEU A 152 -4.77 -1.56 -17.91
CA LEU A 152 -4.23 -2.16 -19.13
C LEU A 152 -5.16 -1.89 -20.34
N ASP A 153 -6.46 -2.14 -20.18
CA ASP A 153 -7.45 -1.92 -21.24
C ASP A 153 -7.53 -0.45 -21.66
N PHE A 154 -7.50 0.49 -20.70
CA PHE A 154 -7.46 1.92 -20.97
C PHE A 154 -6.16 2.34 -21.66
N SER A 155 -5.04 1.71 -21.30
CA SER A 155 -3.75 1.98 -21.93
C SER A 155 -3.74 1.54 -23.40
N ILE A 156 -4.34 0.38 -23.70
CA ILE A 156 -4.49 -0.14 -25.07
C ILE A 156 -5.50 0.69 -25.88
N ALA A 157 -6.68 0.98 -25.30
CA ALA A 157 -7.78 1.60 -26.03
C ALA A 157 -7.63 3.11 -26.20
N TYR A 158 -7.07 3.80 -25.20
CA TYR A 158 -7.07 5.26 -25.11
C TYR A 158 -5.66 5.87 -25.03
N GLY A 159 -4.60 5.05 -25.02
CA GLY A 159 -3.22 5.52 -24.88
C GLY A 159 -2.91 6.10 -23.50
N MET A 160 -3.73 5.79 -22.49
CA MET A 160 -3.47 6.18 -21.11
C MET A 160 -2.15 5.56 -20.66
N ARG A 161 -1.32 6.33 -19.94
CA ARG A 161 -0.04 5.83 -19.41
C ARG A 161 -0.19 5.53 -17.93
N ALA A 162 0.11 4.31 -17.52
CA ALA A 162 -0.06 3.89 -16.14
C ALA A 162 1.00 2.91 -15.63
N ILE A 163 1.32 2.97 -14.34
CA ILE A 163 2.20 2.01 -13.67
C ILE A 163 1.49 1.48 -12.43
N SER A 164 1.36 0.16 -12.32
CA SER A 164 0.82 -0.51 -11.13
C SER A 164 1.95 -0.98 -10.23
N LEU A 165 1.94 -0.50 -8.99
CA LEU A 165 2.91 -0.87 -7.96
C LEU A 165 2.28 -1.94 -7.05
N ARG A 166 2.73 -3.19 -7.19
CA ARG A 166 2.27 -4.31 -6.37
C ARG A 166 3.16 -4.42 -5.14
N TYR A 167 2.75 -3.77 -4.06
CA TYR A 167 3.52 -3.82 -2.81
C TYR A 167 2.95 -4.81 -1.80
N PHE A 168 3.82 -5.24 -0.88
CA PHE A 168 3.53 -6.21 0.16
C PHE A 168 3.05 -5.51 1.44
N ASN A 169 3.68 -5.73 2.59
CA ASN A 169 3.14 -5.33 3.89
C ASN A 169 3.91 -4.12 4.44
N PRO A 170 3.42 -2.88 4.23
CA PRO A 170 4.08 -1.70 4.76
C PRO A 170 4.01 -1.63 6.29
N ILE A 171 5.15 -1.34 6.92
CA ILE A 171 5.32 -1.14 8.37
C ILE A 171 6.09 0.16 8.64
N GLY A 172 6.19 0.60 9.89
CA GLY A 172 6.92 1.83 10.23
C GLY A 172 6.05 3.07 10.30
N ALA A 173 6.70 4.21 10.19
CA ALA A 173 6.10 5.53 10.14
C ALA A 173 6.99 6.47 9.32
N ASP A 174 6.53 7.69 9.04
CA ASP A 174 7.41 8.73 8.50
C ASP A 174 8.57 8.99 9.50
N PRO A 175 9.85 9.00 9.08
CA PRO A 175 10.99 9.24 9.97
C PRO A 175 10.93 10.57 10.75
N LYS A 176 10.30 11.59 10.16
CA LYS A 176 10.01 12.90 10.80
C LYS A 176 8.72 12.89 11.61
N MET A 177 8.06 11.75 11.73
CA MET A 177 6.80 11.54 12.46
C MET A 177 5.72 12.51 12.00
N ARG A 178 5.56 12.70 10.69
CA ARG A 178 4.47 13.49 10.09
C ARG A 178 3.22 12.66 9.85
N SER A 179 3.42 11.38 9.55
CA SER A 179 2.37 10.38 9.34
C SER A 179 2.82 9.02 9.87
N GLY A 180 1.86 8.13 10.09
CA GLY A 180 2.09 6.76 10.52
C GLY A 180 0.77 5.98 10.60
N PRO A 181 0.80 4.72 11.06
CA PRO A 181 -0.40 3.91 11.22
C PRO A 181 -1.41 4.60 12.16
N SER A 182 -2.69 4.62 11.79
CA SER A 182 -3.77 5.09 12.68
C SER A 182 -4.31 3.94 13.53
N ALA A 183 -4.74 4.25 14.74
CA ALA A 183 -5.13 3.29 15.76
C ALA A 183 -6.48 2.58 15.51
N ASP A 184 -7.32 3.09 14.60
CA ASP A 184 -8.75 2.78 14.60
C ASP A 184 -9.15 1.36 14.15
N SER A 185 -8.23 0.49 13.74
CA SER A 185 -8.44 -0.97 13.69
C SER A 185 -7.18 -1.69 13.18
N PRO A 186 -6.29 -2.19 14.06
CA PRO A 186 -5.10 -2.89 13.61
C PRO A 186 -5.42 -4.32 13.17
N THR A 187 -5.90 -4.49 11.93
CA THR A 187 -6.06 -5.83 11.35
C THR A 187 -4.73 -6.48 10.99
N HIS A 188 -3.66 -5.68 10.91
CA HIS A 188 -2.29 -6.12 10.61
C HIS A 188 -1.52 -6.50 11.89
N ILE A 189 -0.55 -7.40 11.74
CA ILE A 189 0.27 -7.92 12.84
C ILE A 189 0.86 -6.81 13.72
N LEU A 190 1.47 -5.78 13.12
CA LEU A 190 2.14 -4.70 13.84
C LEU A 190 1.21 -3.97 14.79
N GLY A 191 -0.01 -3.66 14.36
CA GLY A 191 -0.92 -2.91 15.20
C GLY A 191 -1.47 -3.73 16.37
N LYS A 192 -1.64 -5.06 16.22
CA LYS A 192 -1.97 -5.93 17.35
C LYS A 192 -0.83 -5.97 18.37
N LEU A 193 0.41 -5.99 17.89
CA LEU A 193 1.58 -5.96 18.78
C LEU A 193 1.72 -4.61 19.48
N LEU A 194 1.35 -3.50 18.83
CA LEU A 194 1.24 -2.20 19.49
C LEU A 194 0.17 -2.21 20.60
N SER A 195 -1.00 -2.80 20.37
CA SER A 195 -2.02 -2.96 21.42
C SER A 195 -1.53 -3.84 22.59
N ILE A 196 -0.76 -4.89 22.32
CA ILE A 196 -0.10 -5.68 23.38
C ILE A 196 0.93 -4.84 24.14
N HIS A 197 1.76 -4.07 23.43
CA HIS A 197 2.75 -3.16 24.02
C HIS A 197 2.12 -2.08 24.92
N GLN A 198 0.91 -1.62 24.56
CA GLN A 198 0.13 -0.67 25.34
C GLN A 198 -0.66 -1.33 26.49
N GLY A 199 -0.66 -2.66 26.58
CA GLY A 199 -1.41 -3.42 27.59
C GLY A 199 -2.92 -3.55 27.31
N GLU A 200 -3.37 -3.20 26.10
CA GLU A 200 -4.76 -3.33 25.66
C GLU A 200 -5.13 -4.78 25.31
N GLU A 201 -4.17 -5.53 24.79
CA GLU A 201 -4.27 -6.97 24.53
C GLU A 201 -3.27 -7.75 25.37
N SER A 202 -3.64 -8.96 25.81
CA SER A 202 -2.80 -9.78 26.70
C SER A 202 -2.02 -10.90 26.02
N ALA A 203 -2.31 -11.19 24.74
CA ALA A 203 -1.67 -12.26 23.99
C ALA A 203 -1.86 -12.09 22.48
N PHE A 204 -0.87 -12.55 21.72
CA PHE A 204 -0.95 -12.62 20.26
C PHE A 204 -1.36 -14.03 19.81
N LYS A 205 -2.47 -14.12 19.05
CA LYS A 205 -2.93 -15.39 18.45
C LYS A 205 -2.33 -15.59 17.05
N ILE A 206 -1.46 -16.58 16.91
CA ILE A 206 -0.86 -16.99 15.64
C ILE A 206 -1.89 -17.81 14.85
N ALA A 207 -2.11 -17.46 13.57
CA ALA A 207 -3.04 -18.16 12.69
C ALA A 207 -2.30 -19.17 11.81
N GLY A 208 -2.35 -20.45 12.19
CA GLY A 208 -1.64 -21.55 11.52
C GLY A 208 -0.18 -21.64 11.94
N VAL A 209 0.26 -22.85 12.29
CA VAL A 209 1.62 -23.16 12.75
C VAL A 209 2.23 -24.40 12.07
N ASP A 210 1.55 -24.90 11.03
CA ASP A 210 1.93 -26.10 10.28
C ASP A 210 2.11 -25.78 8.77
N TRP A 211 2.46 -24.54 8.44
CA TRP A 211 2.77 -24.14 7.07
C TRP A 211 4.12 -24.71 6.62
N PRO A 212 4.35 -24.93 5.32
CA PRO A 212 5.65 -25.35 4.78
C PRO A 212 6.65 -24.19 4.75
N THR A 213 6.81 -23.47 5.86
CA THR A 213 7.78 -22.40 6.11
C THR A 213 8.82 -22.88 7.12
N ARG A 214 9.90 -22.11 7.28
CA ARG A 214 11.03 -22.51 8.13
C ARG A 214 10.70 -22.70 9.62
N ASP A 215 9.62 -22.11 10.11
CA ASP A 215 9.19 -22.15 11.51
C ASP A 215 7.73 -22.62 11.68
N GLY A 216 7.09 -23.07 10.59
CA GLY A 216 5.68 -23.47 10.56
C GLY A 216 4.68 -22.32 10.51
N THR A 217 5.08 -21.07 10.73
CA THR A 217 4.16 -19.92 10.72
C THR A 217 4.13 -19.21 9.37
N ALA A 218 3.05 -18.49 9.09
CA ALA A 218 2.89 -17.80 7.82
C ALA A 218 4.02 -16.76 7.63
N LEU A 219 4.46 -16.58 6.38
CA LEU A 219 5.51 -15.64 5.99
C LEU A 219 4.93 -14.47 5.20
N ARG A 220 5.48 -13.28 5.40
CA ARG A 220 5.10 -12.06 4.69
C ARG A 220 6.35 -11.24 4.40
N ASP A 221 6.33 -10.50 3.30
CA ASP A 221 7.34 -9.47 3.04
C ASP A 221 6.91 -8.16 3.69
N TYR A 222 7.72 -7.70 4.65
CA TYR A 222 7.51 -6.42 5.33
C TYR A 222 8.48 -5.40 4.77
N ILE A 223 7.94 -4.28 4.31
CA ILE A 223 8.70 -3.16 3.76
C ILE A 223 8.44 -1.93 4.61
N HIS A 224 9.47 -1.12 4.88
CA HIS A 224 9.25 0.14 5.57
C HIS A 224 8.43 1.11 4.69
N VAL A 225 7.43 1.77 5.28
CA VAL A 225 6.51 2.66 4.56
C VAL A 225 7.23 3.86 3.93
N TRP A 226 8.33 4.32 4.54
CA TRP A 226 9.19 5.35 3.96
C TRP A 226 9.90 4.86 2.70
N ASP A 227 10.48 3.66 2.73
CA ASP A 227 11.11 3.04 1.56
C ASP A 227 10.06 2.86 0.43
N LEU A 228 8.85 2.41 0.79
CA LEU A 228 7.74 2.32 -0.15
C LEU A 228 7.35 3.68 -0.75
N ALA A 229 7.32 4.74 0.05
CA ALA A 229 7.06 6.10 -0.41
C ALA A 229 8.16 6.60 -1.35
N GLU A 230 9.44 6.36 -1.03
CA GLU A 230 10.59 6.69 -1.89
C GLU A 230 10.49 5.96 -3.25
N ALA A 231 10.03 4.71 -3.28
CA ALA A 231 9.78 3.99 -4.52
C ALA A 231 8.67 4.63 -5.38
N HIS A 232 7.63 5.21 -4.77
CA HIS A 232 6.61 5.97 -5.51
C HIS A 232 7.21 7.25 -6.12
N ILE A 233 8.09 7.94 -5.39
CA ILE A 233 8.79 9.13 -5.91
C ILE A 233 9.67 8.73 -7.10
N LYS A 234 10.47 7.67 -6.97
CA LYS A 234 11.32 7.18 -8.06
C LYS A 234 10.49 6.77 -9.28
N THR A 235 9.36 6.10 -9.05
CA THR A 235 8.40 5.76 -10.12
C THR A 235 7.87 7.00 -10.82
N LEU A 236 7.55 8.07 -10.08
CA LEU A 236 7.09 9.34 -10.64
C LEU A 236 8.16 10.04 -11.46
N GLU A 237 9.39 10.14 -10.93
CA GLU A 237 10.53 10.80 -11.57
C GLU A 237 10.99 10.07 -12.84
N LEU A 238 10.95 8.74 -12.82
CA LEU A 238 11.39 7.89 -13.92
C LEU A 238 10.24 7.43 -14.82
N PHE A 239 9.02 7.93 -14.60
CA PHE A 239 7.80 7.43 -15.24
C PHE A 239 7.94 7.28 -16.76
N ASP A 240 8.46 8.32 -17.42
CA ASP A 240 8.57 8.36 -18.88
C ASP A 240 9.67 7.42 -19.44
N ASN A 241 10.52 6.85 -18.57
CA ASN A 241 11.47 5.77 -18.91
C ASN A 241 10.87 4.38 -18.66
N LEU A 242 9.89 4.27 -17.75
CA LEU A 242 9.28 3.01 -17.33
C LEU A 242 8.13 2.57 -18.24
N VAL A 243 7.46 3.53 -18.87
CA VAL A 243 6.41 3.30 -19.86
C VAL A 243 6.66 4.15 -21.11
N THR A 244 6.43 3.57 -22.27
CA THR A 244 6.62 4.23 -23.57
C THR A 244 5.29 4.29 -24.34
N GLY A 245 5.25 4.97 -25.48
CA GLY A 245 4.06 4.94 -26.35
C GLY A 245 3.72 3.53 -26.84
N GLU A 246 4.73 2.66 -26.99
CA GLU A 246 4.56 1.26 -27.40
C GLU A 246 4.16 0.36 -26.24
N ASN A 247 4.64 0.66 -25.03
CA ASN A 247 4.32 -0.06 -23.79
C ASN A 247 3.81 0.93 -22.73
N PRO A 248 2.54 1.39 -22.85
CA PRO A 248 2.00 2.46 -22.01
C PRO A 248 1.62 2.00 -20.59
N TYR A 249 1.68 0.69 -20.32
CA TYR A 249 1.38 0.09 -19.02
C TYR A 249 2.54 -0.75 -18.50
N SER A 250 2.86 -0.63 -17.21
CA SER A 250 3.87 -1.47 -16.54
C SER A 250 3.43 -1.88 -15.14
N ILE A 251 3.99 -2.98 -14.67
CA ILE A 251 3.81 -3.51 -13.31
C ILE A 251 5.19 -3.61 -12.66
N ILE A 252 5.27 -3.23 -11.38
CA ILE A 252 6.49 -3.33 -10.58
C ILE A 252 6.14 -3.83 -9.17
N ASN A 253 6.82 -4.88 -8.72
CA ASN A 253 6.74 -5.36 -7.34
C ASN A 253 7.58 -4.50 -6.41
N LEU A 254 7.02 -4.13 -5.26
CA LEU A 254 7.76 -3.42 -4.21
C LEU A 254 7.68 -4.19 -2.89
N GLY A 255 8.81 -4.78 -2.50
CA GLY A 255 9.00 -5.48 -1.23
C GLY A 255 10.43 -5.38 -0.77
N SER A 256 10.72 -5.87 0.43
CA SER A 256 12.08 -5.98 0.97
C SER A 256 12.95 -6.96 0.18
N GLY A 257 12.32 -7.93 -0.50
CA GLY A 257 13.03 -9.04 -1.11
C GLY A 257 13.25 -10.22 -0.14
N GLN A 258 12.78 -10.09 1.09
CA GLN A 258 12.93 -11.08 2.15
C GLN A 258 11.59 -11.39 2.79
N GLY A 259 11.17 -12.64 2.71
CA GLY A 259 10.02 -13.10 3.49
C GLY A 259 10.40 -13.27 4.96
N THR A 260 9.53 -12.83 5.86
CA THR A 260 9.66 -12.90 7.31
C THR A 260 8.47 -13.66 7.87
N THR A 261 8.73 -14.67 8.68
CA THR A 261 7.71 -15.48 9.35
C THR A 261 7.05 -14.71 10.48
N VAL A 262 5.88 -15.17 10.95
CA VAL A 262 5.22 -14.55 12.10
C VAL A 262 6.11 -14.63 13.33
N LEU A 263 6.78 -15.75 13.62
CA LEU A 263 7.65 -15.82 14.81
C LEU A 263 8.85 -14.89 14.69
N GLU A 264 9.52 -14.83 13.54
CA GLU A 264 10.62 -13.88 13.32
C GLU A 264 10.16 -12.43 13.55
N PHE A 265 8.95 -12.07 13.09
CA PHE A 265 8.41 -10.72 13.31
C PHE A 265 8.08 -10.46 14.80
N LEU A 266 7.56 -11.46 15.51
CA LEU A 266 7.30 -11.35 16.95
C LEU A 266 8.61 -11.16 17.71
N GLU A 267 9.64 -11.95 17.41
CA GLU A 267 10.95 -11.87 18.06
C GLU A 267 11.61 -10.51 17.83
N ALA A 268 11.59 -9.99 16.59
CA ALA A 268 12.06 -8.64 16.29
C ALA A 268 11.27 -7.58 17.08
N PHE A 269 9.97 -7.79 17.30
CA PHE A 269 9.16 -6.87 18.11
C PHE A 269 9.54 -6.92 19.59
N GLU A 270 9.75 -8.10 20.17
CA GLU A 270 10.19 -8.25 21.57
C GLU A 270 11.55 -7.59 21.79
N GLU A 271 12.50 -7.79 20.86
CA GLU A 271 13.83 -7.19 20.91
C GLU A 271 13.78 -5.65 20.89
N VAL A 272 12.98 -5.07 19.99
CA VAL A 272 12.89 -3.61 19.85
C VAL A 272 12.05 -2.96 20.94
N SER A 273 10.95 -3.58 21.34
CA SER A 273 9.98 -3.00 22.29
C SER A 273 10.31 -3.29 23.75
N GLY A 274 11.08 -4.34 24.02
CA GLY A 274 11.29 -4.89 25.37
C GLY A 274 10.04 -5.52 25.98
N THR A 275 8.97 -5.71 25.20
CA THR A 275 7.71 -6.31 25.67
C THR A 275 7.70 -7.79 25.35
N GLU A 276 7.55 -8.64 26.36
CA GLU A 276 7.33 -10.07 26.17
C GLU A 276 5.93 -10.33 25.61
N ILE A 277 5.85 -11.08 24.52
CA ILE A 277 4.60 -11.37 23.82
C ILE A 277 4.17 -12.78 24.16
N LYS A 278 3.07 -12.89 24.92
CA LYS A 278 2.40 -14.19 25.13
C LYS A 278 1.81 -14.69 23.80
N ARG A 279 2.33 -15.81 23.29
CA ARG A 279 1.93 -16.41 22.01
C ARG A 279 0.86 -17.49 22.21
N ILE A 280 -0.19 -17.50 21.40
CA ILE A 280 -1.24 -18.54 21.39
C ILE A 280 -1.34 -19.12 19.99
N ASN A 281 -1.05 -20.42 19.85
CA ASN A 281 -1.22 -21.12 18.58
C ASN A 281 -2.71 -21.30 18.26
N GLY A 282 -3.08 -20.98 17.02
CA GLY A 282 -4.43 -21.16 16.50
C GLY A 282 -4.40 -21.85 15.14
N TYR A 283 -5.56 -22.35 14.73
CA TYR A 283 -5.75 -22.90 13.39
C TYR A 283 -5.58 -21.82 12.31
N ALA A 284 -5.11 -22.23 11.13
CA ALA A 284 -5.18 -21.42 9.93
C ALA A 284 -6.64 -21.02 9.65
N ARG A 285 -6.87 -19.80 9.18
CA ARG A 285 -8.22 -19.37 8.79
C ARG A 285 -8.51 -19.88 7.38
N PRO A 286 -9.79 -20.15 7.04
CA PRO A 286 -10.16 -20.46 5.67
C PRO A 286 -9.67 -19.36 4.72
N GLY A 287 -8.87 -19.74 3.72
CA GLY A 287 -8.27 -18.80 2.76
C GLY A 287 -6.89 -18.25 3.16
N ASP A 288 -6.38 -18.54 4.36
CA ASP A 288 -4.99 -18.20 4.69
C ASP A 288 -4.04 -19.03 3.82
N THR A 289 -2.90 -18.43 3.48
CA THR A 289 -1.80 -19.09 2.75
C THR A 289 -0.52 -19.00 3.56
N ALA A 290 0.43 -19.89 3.26
CA ALA A 290 1.79 -19.82 3.79
C ALA A 290 2.43 -18.45 3.51
N GLY A 291 1.99 -17.77 2.45
CA GLY A 291 2.35 -16.40 2.12
C GLY A 291 3.40 -16.29 1.02
N ALA A 292 3.68 -15.05 0.65
CA ALA A 292 4.61 -14.72 -0.41
C ALA A 292 5.49 -13.51 -0.07
N TYR A 293 6.62 -13.40 -0.79
CA TYR A 293 7.52 -12.26 -0.74
C TYR A 293 8.01 -11.85 -2.14
N ALA A 294 8.40 -10.59 -2.30
CA ALA A 294 8.80 -10.06 -3.60
C ALA A 294 10.14 -10.65 -4.05
N ASN A 295 10.28 -10.96 -5.33
CA ASN A 295 11.55 -10.69 -5.99
C ASN A 295 11.60 -9.17 -6.27
N GLY A 296 12.61 -8.49 -5.74
CA GLY A 296 12.76 -7.03 -5.86
C GLY A 296 13.59 -6.55 -7.06
N ASP A 297 14.16 -7.47 -7.86
CA ASP A 297 15.17 -7.13 -8.87
C ASP A 297 14.68 -6.14 -9.91
N ASN A 298 13.42 -6.27 -10.35
CA ASN A 298 12.82 -5.37 -11.32
C ASN A 298 12.75 -3.93 -10.78
N ALA A 299 12.25 -3.74 -9.56
CA ALA A 299 12.23 -2.43 -8.90
C ALA A 299 13.65 -1.90 -8.69
N TRP A 300 14.58 -2.75 -8.21
CA TRP A 300 15.93 -2.31 -7.88
C TRP A 300 16.71 -1.81 -9.09
N ASN A 301 16.56 -2.48 -10.22
CA ASN A 301 17.23 -2.11 -11.45
C ASN A 301 16.54 -0.93 -12.13
N LYS A 302 15.22 -0.98 -12.31
CA LYS A 302 14.49 0.05 -13.08
C LYS A 302 14.34 1.38 -12.32
N LEU A 303 14.20 1.33 -11.00
CA LEU A 303 14.02 2.53 -10.18
C LEU A 303 15.33 3.05 -9.58
N ALA A 304 16.44 2.32 -9.75
CA ALA A 304 17.71 2.57 -9.06
C ALA A 304 17.51 2.78 -7.54
N TRP A 305 16.64 1.98 -6.94
CA TRP A 305 16.18 2.10 -5.57
C TRP A 305 16.15 0.73 -4.88
N LYS A 306 16.59 0.63 -3.63
CA LYS A 306 16.48 -0.59 -2.83
C LYS A 306 15.98 -0.21 -1.44
N PRO A 307 15.06 -0.98 -0.82
CA PRO A 307 14.69 -0.76 0.56
C PRO A 307 15.92 -0.88 1.45
N ARG A 308 16.02 0.02 2.43
CA ARG A 308 17.19 0.22 3.29
C ARG A 308 16.86 0.12 4.76
N MET A 309 15.59 0.30 5.12
CA MET A 309 15.14 0.23 6.50
C MET A 309 14.77 -1.21 6.85
N SER A 310 15.30 -1.68 7.96
CA SER A 310 15.03 -3.03 8.46
C SER A 310 13.65 -3.13 9.10
N ILE A 311 13.25 -4.36 9.42
CA ILE A 311 11.98 -4.62 10.12
C ILE A 311 12.02 -4.03 11.53
N GLU A 312 13.16 -4.14 12.21
CA GLU A 312 13.40 -3.58 13.54
C GLU A 312 13.23 -2.06 13.52
N GLN A 313 13.78 -1.38 12.50
CA GLN A 313 13.59 0.06 12.32
C GLN A 313 12.11 0.40 12.11
N GLY A 314 11.39 -0.37 11.29
CA GLY A 314 9.95 -0.19 11.10
C GLY A 314 9.14 -0.42 12.38
N ILE A 315 9.52 -1.38 13.21
CA ILE A 315 8.88 -1.57 14.51
C ILE A 315 9.16 -0.37 15.42
N ALA A 316 10.42 0.07 15.50
CA ALA A 316 10.83 1.20 16.33
C ALA A 316 10.10 2.50 15.95
N ASP A 317 9.99 2.80 14.65
CA ASP A 317 9.31 4.00 14.16
C ASP A 317 7.79 3.93 14.39
N ALA A 318 7.19 2.74 14.26
CA ALA A 318 5.78 2.56 14.58
C ALA A 318 5.48 2.75 16.08
N ILE A 319 6.35 2.24 16.97
CA ILE A 319 6.25 2.47 18.42
C ILE A 319 6.40 3.96 18.73
N LYS A 320 7.40 4.63 18.13
CA LYS A 320 7.62 6.06 18.32
C LYS A 320 6.44 6.89 17.85
N TRP A 321 5.84 6.53 16.71
CA TRP A 321 4.64 7.17 16.20
C TRP A 321 3.44 6.97 17.13
N ASN A 322 3.20 5.74 17.59
CA ASN A 322 2.12 5.42 18.51
C ASN A 322 2.24 6.21 19.84
N LYS A 323 3.46 6.36 20.38
CA LYS A 323 3.73 7.23 21.55
C LYS A 323 3.43 8.71 21.31
N LYS A 324 3.51 9.20 20.07
CA LYS A 324 3.17 10.59 19.71
C LYS A 324 1.66 10.82 19.66
N LEU A 325 0.88 9.76 19.39
CA LEU A 325 -0.59 9.82 19.35
C LEU A 325 -1.24 9.70 20.74
N SER A 326 -0.52 9.14 21.71
CA SER A 326 -0.94 9.01 23.12
C SER A 326 -0.72 10.30 23.88
#